data_AF-A0A9X9M1C6-F1
#
_entry.id   AF-A0A9X9M1C6-F1
#
_cell.length_a   1.000
_cell.length_b   1.000
_cell.length_c   1.000
_cell.angle_alpha   90.00
_cell.angle_beta   90.00
_cell.angle_gamma   90.00
#
_symmetry.space_group_name_H-M   'P 1'
#
loop_
_entity.id
_entity.type
_entity.pdbx_description
1 polymer ?
#
loop_
_entity_poly.entity_id
_entity_poly.type
_entity_poly.pdbx_seq_one_letter_code
_entity_poly.pdbx_strand_id
1 'polypeptide(L)'
;FRYLFQGTKGDPQNSNGGIYLDDVTLTETPCPAGVWTVRNISQVLQNTVPGQRLRSPRFYNSEGYGFGLTLYPNGRLNSSSPGYLGLTFHLYSGENDAILEWPVENRQAIMTILDQEPDARNRMSSSMVFTTSRSHTSSAINGSVIWDRPSIVGTHDEDCDCFRSIDWGWSNVISHQMLKRKSFLKNDDLILFVDFEDITYLNQTEVPTQGTRLTPQGLVLQDQEQQASEEYSGKVLLENAPPGSLEQRQPGRQKRSVENTGPLEDHNWPQYFRDPCDPNPCQNEGICVNVKGMASCRCVSSHAFFYTGERCQAMQVHGSVLGLLIGGTAGVIFLTFTITSMLSQKARQ
;
A
#
# COMPACT_ATOMS: atom_id res chain seq x y z
N PHE A 1 -9.70 -5.81 20.73
CA PHE A 1 -8.80 -6.98 20.60
C PHE A 1 -7.51 -6.73 21.37
N ARG A 2 -6.67 -7.76 21.58
CA ARG A 2 -5.34 -7.64 22.21
C ARG A 2 -4.33 -8.39 21.35
N TYR A 3 -3.11 -7.88 21.27
CA TYR A 3 -2.00 -8.59 20.64
C TYR A 3 -1.22 -9.36 21.70
N LEU A 4 -0.89 -10.62 21.42
CA LEU A 4 -0.11 -11.49 22.28
C LEU A 4 1.16 -11.89 21.53
N PHE A 5 2.32 -11.57 22.09
CA PHE A 5 3.61 -12.04 21.59
C PHE A 5 4.05 -13.26 22.41
N GLN A 6 4.21 -14.41 21.76
CA GLN A 6 4.64 -15.65 22.40
C GLN A 6 6.01 -16.06 21.86
N GLY A 7 7.07 -15.87 22.66
CA GLY A 7 8.40 -16.40 22.36
C GLY A 7 8.51 -17.86 22.79
N THR A 8 8.97 -18.74 21.89
CA THR A 8 9.20 -20.16 22.19
C THR A 8 10.67 -20.50 22.01
N LYS A 9 11.25 -21.23 22.97
CA LYS A 9 12.64 -21.71 22.91
C LYS A 9 12.65 -23.12 22.32
N GLY A 10 13.43 -23.32 21.26
CA GLY A 10 13.71 -24.64 20.67
C GLY A 10 14.71 -25.46 21.51
N ASP A 11 15.56 -26.25 20.86
CA ASP A 11 16.57 -27.08 21.52
C ASP A 11 17.50 -26.23 22.43
N PRO A 12 17.51 -26.46 23.76
CA PRO A 12 18.31 -25.69 24.71
C PRO A 12 19.82 -25.78 24.51
N GLN A 13 20.33 -26.84 23.87
CA GLN A 13 21.76 -27.08 23.72
C GLN A 13 22.41 -26.28 22.57
N ASN A 14 21.59 -25.74 21.65
CA ASN A 14 22.06 -25.08 20.43
C ASN A 14 21.78 -23.56 20.39
N SER A 15 21.48 -22.92 21.53
CA SER A 15 21.17 -21.49 21.57
C SER A 15 21.96 -20.76 22.63
N ASN A 16 22.86 -19.87 22.18
CA ASN A 16 23.66 -18.99 23.01
C ASN A 16 23.05 -17.58 23.16
N GLY A 17 21.78 -17.38 22.75
CA GLY A 17 21.14 -16.06 22.66
C GLY A 17 19.65 -16.05 23.04
N GLY A 18 18.91 -15.04 22.57
CA GLY A 18 17.49 -14.84 22.88
C GLY A 18 16.75 -14.02 21.83
N ILE A 19 15.44 -13.84 22.02
CA ILE A 19 14.57 -13.04 21.15
C ILE A 19 14.39 -11.65 21.79
N TYR A 20 14.68 -10.61 21.03
CA TYR A 20 14.45 -9.22 21.41
C TYR A 20 13.44 -8.59 20.45
N LEU A 21 12.44 -7.92 21.00
CA LEU A 21 11.43 -7.18 20.26
C LEU A 21 11.49 -5.73 20.70
N ASP A 22 11.53 -4.83 19.74
CA ASP A 22 11.54 -3.39 19.96
C ASP A 22 10.73 -2.70 18.85
N ASP A 23 10.35 -1.44 19.06
CA ASP A 23 9.63 -0.57 18.11
C ASP A 23 8.33 -1.17 17.54
N VAL A 24 7.61 -1.95 18.35
CA VAL A 24 6.34 -2.57 17.94
C VAL A 24 5.32 -1.48 17.57
N THR A 25 4.93 -1.50 16.30
CA THR A 25 3.96 -0.55 15.71
C THR A 25 2.69 -1.29 15.31
N LEU A 26 1.53 -0.74 15.67
CA LEU A 26 0.22 -1.27 15.31
C LEU A 26 -0.61 -0.16 14.66
N THR A 27 -0.96 -0.35 13.39
CA THR A 27 -1.74 0.61 12.59
C THR A 27 -2.86 -0.11 11.84
N GLU A 28 -4.00 0.56 11.65
CA GLU A 28 -5.12 0.06 10.83
C GLU A 28 -4.86 0.31 9.33
N THR A 29 -3.68 -0.11 8.86
CA THR A 29 -3.23 0.03 7.47
C THR A 29 -2.91 -1.35 6.91
N PRO A 30 -3.12 -1.60 5.61
CA PRO A 30 -2.67 -2.85 4.99
C PRO A 30 -1.15 -3.00 5.14
N CYS A 31 -0.69 -4.24 5.25
CA CYS A 31 0.73 -4.53 5.16
C CYS A 31 1.20 -4.36 3.71
N PRO A 32 2.42 -3.85 3.47
CA PRO A 32 2.94 -3.69 2.13
C PRO A 32 3.04 -5.04 1.41
N ALA A 33 2.76 -5.07 0.10
CA ALA A 33 2.83 -6.27 -0.71
C ALA A 33 4.25 -6.84 -0.82
N GLY A 34 5.26 -5.96 -0.81
CA GLY A 34 6.67 -6.32 -0.79
C GLY A 34 7.47 -5.49 0.20
N VAL A 35 8.43 -6.15 0.87
CA VAL A 35 9.44 -5.52 1.72
C VAL A 35 10.82 -5.94 1.22
N TRP A 36 11.65 -4.96 0.90
CA TRP A 36 13.03 -5.17 0.50
C TRP A 36 13.99 -4.45 1.45
N THR A 37 14.83 -5.22 2.12
CA THR A 37 15.90 -4.69 2.97
C THR A 37 17.23 -4.73 2.23
N VAL A 38 17.82 -3.56 2.00
CA VAL A 38 19.19 -3.43 1.49
C VAL A 38 20.12 -3.25 2.68
N ARG A 39 20.91 -4.28 2.96
CA ARG A 39 21.84 -4.30 4.08
C ARG A 39 23.18 -3.65 3.71
N ASN A 40 23.87 -3.15 4.73
CA ASN A 40 25.18 -2.50 4.60
C ASN A 40 25.16 -1.38 3.54
N ILE A 41 24.13 -0.55 3.55
CA ILE A 41 23.87 0.46 2.50
C ILE A 41 25.00 1.48 2.40
N SER A 42 25.72 1.77 3.49
CA SER A 42 26.89 2.65 3.44
C SER A 42 27.98 2.09 2.53
N GLN A 43 28.24 0.78 2.60
CA GLN A 43 29.21 0.11 1.72
C GLN A 43 28.69 0.06 0.28
N VAL A 44 27.39 -0.21 0.10
CA VAL A 44 26.75 -0.20 -1.23
C VAL A 44 26.91 1.18 -1.89
N LEU A 45 26.66 2.27 -1.16
CA LEU A 45 26.81 3.64 -1.68
C LEU A 45 28.26 3.98 -2.05
N GLN A 46 29.25 3.46 -1.31
CA GLN A 46 30.67 3.70 -1.60
C GLN A 46 31.17 2.91 -2.81
N ASN A 47 30.71 1.66 -2.97
CA ASN A 47 31.26 0.73 -3.96
C ASN A 47 30.51 0.74 -5.31
N THR A 48 29.32 1.33 -5.36
CA THR A 48 28.48 1.32 -6.56
C THR A 48 28.71 2.57 -7.39
N VAL A 49 29.08 2.45 -8.66
CA VAL A 49 29.22 3.62 -9.54
C VAL A 49 27.86 4.10 -10.07
N PRO A 50 27.70 5.37 -10.49
CA PRO A 50 26.46 5.84 -11.12
C PRO A 50 26.04 4.93 -12.29
N GLY A 51 24.75 4.58 -12.33
CA GLY A 51 24.20 3.65 -13.31
C GLY A 51 24.23 2.17 -12.92
N GLN A 52 25.09 1.77 -12.00
CA GLN A 52 25.06 0.43 -11.42
C GLN A 52 23.86 0.31 -10.45
N ARG A 53 23.27 -0.88 -10.41
CA ARG A 53 21.95 -1.11 -9.84
C ARG A 53 21.90 -2.37 -8.97
N LEU A 54 21.02 -2.36 -7.98
CA LEU A 54 20.62 -3.51 -7.19
C LEU A 54 19.17 -3.84 -7.53
N ARG A 55 18.82 -5.11 -7.53
CA ARG A 55 17.45 -5.57 -7.76
C ARG A 55 16.89 -6.18 -6.49
N SER A 56 15.61 -5.92 -6.23
CA SER A 56 14.88 -6.59 -5.17
C SER A 56 14.62 -8.06 -5.53
N PRO A 57 14.21 -8.89 -4.55
CA PRO A 57 13.47 -10.10 -4.83
C PRO A 57 12.20 -9.82 -5.65
N ARG A 58 11.64 -10.87 -6.26
CA ARG A 58 10.33 -10.81 -6.92
C ARG A 58 9.21 -10.81 -5.89
N PHE A 59 8.23 -9.94 -6.09
CA PHE A 59 6.99 -9.85 -5.34
C PHE A 59 5.80 -10.13 -6.27
N TYR A 60 4.63 -10.33 -5.68
CA TYR A 60 3.37 -10.55 -6.41
C TYR A 60 2.25 -9.72 -5.79
N ASN A 61 1.36 -9.20 -6.64
CA ASN A 61 0.14 -8.55 -6.14
C ASN A 61 -0.98 -9.58 -5.99
N SER A 62 -2.16 -9.13 -5.52
CA SER A 62 -3.32 -10.02 -5.34
C SER A 62 -3.85 -10.63 -6.63
N GLU A 63 -3.58 -10.01 -7.78
CA GLU A 63 -4.02 -10.50 -9.09
C GLU A 63 -3.07 -11.56 -9.66
N GLY A 64 -1.81 -11.57 -9.21
CA GLY A 64 -0.78 -12.52 -9.64
C GLY A 64 0.30 -11.93 -10.55
N TYR A 65 0.33 -10.61 -10.79
CA TYR A 65 1.42 -9.97 -11.51
C TYR A 65 2.71 -10.05 -10.71
N GLY A 66 3.77 -10.59 -11.31
CA GLY A 66 5.12 -10.57 -10.74
C GLY A 66 5.78 -9.21 -10.96
N PHE A 67 6.38 -8.63 -9.93
CA PHE A 67 7.06 -7.35 -10.04
C PHE A 67 8.26 -7.24 -9.08
N GLY A 68 9.06 -6.20 -9.26
CA GLY A 68 10.20 -5.90 -8.40
C GLY A 68 10.64 -4.45 -8.51
N LEU A 69 11.63 -4.12 -7.68
CA LEU A 69 12.28 -2.82 -7.63
C LEU A 69 13.71 -2.92 -8.15
N THR A 70 14.16 -1.84 -8.79
CA THR A 70 15.58 -1.61 -9.07
C THR A 70 16.02 -0.34 -8.35
N LEU A 71 17.01 -0.48 -7.46
CA LEU A 71 17.64 0.63 -6.76
C LEU A 71 18.92 1.04 -7.49
N TYR A 72 19.10 2.34 -7.69
CA TYR A 72 20.32 2.96 -8.20
C TYR A 72 20.93 3.81 -7.09
N PRO A 73 21.89 3.28 -6.30
CA PRO A 73 22.43 3.96 -5.12
C PRO A 73 23.01 5.34 -5.42
N ASN A 74 23.69 5.49 -6.56
CA ASN A 74 24.31 6.74 -7.01
C ASN A 74 23.61 7.32 -8.25
N GLY A 75 22.31 7.05 -8.40
CA GLY A 75 21.49 7.51 -9.52
C GLY A 75 21.71 6.72 -10.81
N ARG A 76 20.84 6.94 -11.79
CA ARG A 76 20.93 6.33 -13.13
C ARG A 76 22.07 6.97 -13.96
N LEU A 77 22.51 6.28 -15.02
CA LEU A 77 23.47 6.84 -15.99
C LEU A 77 22.97 8.19 -16.51
N ASN A 78 23.86 9.18 -16.57
CA ASN A 78 23.57 10.55 -17.02
C ASN A 78 22.52 11.32 -16.20
N SER A 79 22.24 10.91 -14.96
CA SER A 79 21.41 11.71 -14.06
C SER A 79 22.04 13.08 -13.81
N SER A 80 21.30 14.16 -14.08
CA SER A 80 21.74 15.55 -13.83
C SER A 80 21.79 15.91 -12.35
N SER A 81 21.32 15.04 -11.47
CA SER A 81 21.25 15.24 -10.02
C SER A 81 22.16 14.25 -9.30
N PRO A 82 23.46 14.55 -9.14
CA PRO A 82 24.36 13.72 -8.33
C PRO A 82 23.93 13.74 -6.86
N GLY A 83 24.26 12.69 -6.13
CA GLY A 83 23.96 12.61 -4.69
C GLY A 83 22.52 12.20 -4.36
N TYR A 84 21.82 11.55 -5.29
CA TYR A 84 20.47 11.02 -5.10
C TYR A 84 20.42 9.52 -5.40
N LEU A 85 19.49 8.83 -4.73
CA LEU A 85 19.09 7.47 -5.13
C LEU A 85 18.03 7.54 -6.22
N GLY A 86 18.18 6.69 -7.23
CA GLY A 86 17.13 6.35 -8.16
C GLY A 86 16.39 5.10 -7.69
N LEU A 87 15.08 5.07 -7.91
CA LEU A 87 14.24 3.90 -7.59
C LEU A 87 13.23 3.70 -8.70
N THR A 88 13.13 2.45 -9.14
CA THR A 88 12.35 2.08 -10.32
C THR A 88 11.62 0.78 -10.06
N PHE A 89 10.56 0.58 -10.84
CA PHE A 89 9.68 -0.57 -10.81
C PHE A 89 9.78 -1.30 -12.16
N HIS A 90 9.69 -2.63 -12.11
CA HIS A 90 9.61 -3.47 -13.30
C HIS A 90 8.69 -4.67 -13.04
N LEU A 91 8.12 -5.20 -14.12
CA LEU A 91 7.36 -6.45 -14.13
C LEU A 91 8.28 -7.63 -14.46
N TYR A 92 7.93 -8.79 -13.93
CA TYR A 92 8.54 -10.08 -14.22
C TYR A 92 7.56 -10.96 -14.98
N SER A 93 8.09 -11.80 -15.87
CA SER A 93 7.31 -12.89 -16.43
C SER A 93 6.97 -13.90 -15.34
N GLY A 94 5.70 -14.30 -15.27
CA GLY A 94 5.18 -15.30 -14.34
C GLY A 94 4.45 -16.44 -15.06
N GLU A 95 4.21 -17.53 -14.33
CA GLU A 95 3.49 -18.71 -14.84
C GLU A 95 2.04 -18.38 -15.23
N ASN A 96 1.43 -17.42 -14.51
CA ASN A 96 0.05 -17.01 -14.72
C ASN A 96 -0.12 -15.94 -15.80
N ASP A 97 0.95 -15.47 -16.45
CA ASP A 97 0.88 -14.37 -17.43
C ASP A 97 -0.09 -14.63 -18.59
N ALA A 98 -0.35 -15.91 -18.90
CA ALA A 98 -1.28 -16.32 -19.94
C ALA A 98 -2.75 -15.97 -19.63
N ILE A 99 -3.12 -15.87 -18.34
CA ILE A 99 -4.49 -15.59 -17.89
C ILE A 99 -4.66 -14.16 -17.35
N LEU A 100 -3.57 -13.41 -17.20
CA LEU A 100 -3.59 -12.02 -16.78
C LEU A 100 -3.89 -11.07 -17.94
N GLU A 101 -4.39 -9.88 -17.61
CA GLU A 101 -4.71 -8.83 -18.56
C GLU A 101 -3.42 -8.08 -18.98
N TRP A 102 -3.24 -7.86 -20.27
CA TRP A 102 -2.10 -7.13 -20.83
C TRP A 102 -2.55 -6.15 -21.91
N PRO A 103 -1.98 -4.93 -21.99
CA PRO A 103 -1.02 -4.36 -21.03
C PRO A 103 -1.67 -4.08 -19.67
N VAL A 104 -0.87 -4.11 -18.60
CA VAL A 104 -1.37 -3.83 -17.24
C VAL A 104 -1.70 -2.35 -17.12
N GLU A 105 -2.97 -1.99 -17.05
CA GLU A 105 -3.45 -0.61 -16.95
C GLU A 105 -4.14 -0.35 -15.63
N ASN A 106 -4.15 0.92 -15.18
CA ASN A 106 -4.88 1.33 -13.97
C ASN A 106 -4.47 0.59 -12.71
N ARG A 107 -3.24 0.06 -12.66
CA ARG A 107 -2.65 -0.43 -11.41
C ARG A 107 -1.70 0.63 -10.88
N GLN A 108 -1.85 0.98 -9.61
CA GLN A 108 -1.04 1.96 -8.94
C GLN A 108 0.16 1.28 -8.30
N ALA A 109 1.36 1.64 -8.75
CA ALA A 109 2.61 1.22 -8.13
C ALA A 109 3.04 2.28 -7.12
N ILE A 110 3.19 1.87 -5.86
CA ILE A 110 3.61 2.72 -4.75
C ILE A 110 4.96 2.19 -4.27
N MET A 111 6.00 3.02 -4.33
CA MET A 111 7.33 2.67 -3.87
C MET A 111 7.71 3.59 -2.71
N THR A 112 7.99 3.02 -1.54
CA THR A 112 8.25 3.79 -0.32
C THR A 112 9.61 3.45 0.27
N ILE A 113 10.42 4.47 0.53
CA ILE A 113 11.62 4.36 1.35
C ILE A 113 11.21 4.68 2.80
N LEU A 114 11.29 3.67 3.67
CA LEU A 114 10.81 3.75 5.04
C LEU A 114 11.73 4.62 5.91
N ASP A 115 11.15 5.62 6.57
CA ASP A 115 11.76 6.27 7.72
C ASP A 115 11.53 5.37 8.95
N GLN A 116 12.60 4.81 9.52
CA GLN A 116 12.58 3.80 10.59
C GLN A 116 12.48 4.43 11.99
N GLU A 117 11.83 5.59 12.10
CA GLU A 117 11.51 6.26 13.36
C GLU A 117 10.62 5.32 14.24
N PRO A 118 11.00 5.06 15.50
CA PRO A 118 10.23 4.22 16.42
C PRO A 118 8.74 4.54 16.50
N ASP A 119 8.40 5.82 16.65
CA ASP A 119 7.00 6.26 16.68
C ASP A 119 6.49 6.47 15.26
N ALA A 120 5.55 5.61 14.83
CA ALA A 120 4.97 5.67 13.50
C ALA A 120 4.30 7.01 13.16
N ARG A 121 3.85 7.78 14.17
CA ARG A 121 3.26 9.11 13.96
C ARG A 121 4.27 10.16 13.52
N ASN A 122 5.56 9.91 13.77
CA ASN A 122 6.65 10.83 13.45
C ASN A 122 7.43 10.41 12.20
N ARG A 123 7.09 9.26 11.58
CA ARG A 123 7.76 8.76 10.37
C ARG A 123 7.50 9.68 9.19
N MET A 124 8.57 10.11 8.54
CA MET A 124 8.54 10.91 7.32
C MET A 124 9.07 10.10 6.14
N SER A 125 8.44 8.96 5.87
CA SER A 125 8.82 8.07 4.76
C SER A 125 8.67 8.77 3.41
N SER A 126 9.54 8.45 2.45
CA SER A 126 9.48 9.02 1.11
C SER A 126 8.77 8.05 0.16
N SER A 127 7.61 8.43 -0.37
CA SER A 127 6.82 7.60 -1.28
C SER A 127 6.73 8.22 -2.66
N MET A 128 6.90 7.40 -3.69
CA MET A 128 6.68 7.77 -5.09
C MET A 128 5.62 6.85 -5.69
N VAL A 129 4.70 7.44 -6.45
CA VAL A 129 3.50 6.74 -6.95
C VAL A 129 3.29 7.04 -8.42
N PHE A 130 2.99 6.01 -9.20
CA PHE A 130 2.50 6.17 -10.56
C PHE A 130 1.42 5.13 -10.86
N THR A 131 0.57 5.43 -11.83
CA THR A 131 -0.43 4.49 -12.34
C THR A 131 0.02 3.98 -13.70
N THR A 132 -0.07 2.68 -13.95
CA THR A 132 0.27 2.09 -15.24
C THR A 132 -0.70 2.54 -16.32
N SER A 133 -0.16 2.84 -17.51
CA SER A 133 -0.91 3.43 -18.62
C SER A 133 -0.31 3.04 -19.97
N ARG A 134 -1.15 2.89 -21.00
CA ARG A 134 -0.71 2.72 -22.40
C ARG A 134 0.14 3.87 -22.93
N SER A 135 0.08 5.06 -22.34
CA SER A 135 0.93 6.18 -22.73
C SER A 135 2.40 5.99 -22.34
N HIS A 136 2.70 5.08 -21.41
CA HIS A 136 4.07 4.76 -21.01
C HIS A 136 4.70 3.83 -22.06
N THR A 137 5.30 4.44 -23.08
CA THR A 137 6.03 3.74 -24.14
C THR A 137 7.53 4.02 -24.04
N SER A 138 8.34 3.18 -24.65
CA SER A 138 9.80 3.37 -24.68
C SER A 138 10.39 3.05 -26.04
N SER A 139 11.25 3.93 -26.53
CA SER A 139 12.00 3.71 -27.78
C SER A 139 12.93 2.50 -27.69
N ALA A 140 13.38 2.12 -26.49
CA ALA A 140 14.21 0.94 -26.27
C ALA A 140 13.49 -0.39 -26.56
N ILE A 141 12.15 -0.38 -26.63
CA ILE A 141 11.29 -1.51 -27.04
C ILE A 141 10.48 -1.15 -28.29
N ASN A 142 11.08 -0.42 -29.23
CA ASN A 142 10.47 -0.03 -30.51
C ASN A 142 9.18 0.80 -30.37
N GLY A 143 9.06 1.60 -29.31
CA GLY A 143 7.87 2.41 -29.06
C GLY A 143 6.69 1.63 -28.48
N SER A 144 6.90 0.38 -28.08
CA SER A 144 5.87 -0.46 -27.43
C SER A 144 5.55 0.04 -26.02
N VAL A 145 4.40 -0.41 -25.49
CA VAL A 145 3.94 -0.13 -24.13
C VAL A 145 4.81 -0.90 -23.12
N ILE A 146 5.29 -0.21 -22.09
CA ILE A 146 6.20 -0.78 -21.07
C ILE A 146 5.51 -1.88 -20.25
N TRP A 147 4.20 -1.73 -20.02
CA TRP A 147 3.38 -2.63 -19.20
C TRP A 147 2.75 -3.78 -19.97
N ASP A 148 3.20 -4.04 -21.20
CA ASP A 148 2.83 -5.26 -21.91
C ASP A 148 3.56 -6.48 -21.30
N ARG A 149 3.20 -7.69 -21.75
CA ARG A 149 3.71 -8.93 -21.18
C ARG A 149 5.24 -8.98 -21.22
N PRO A 150 5.94 -9.23 -20.09
CA PRO A 150 7.40 -9.25 -20.06
C PRO A 150 8.02 -10.25 -21.03
N SER A 151 7.37 -11.37 -21.34
CA SER A 151 7.85 -12.32 -22.36
C SER A 151 7.88 -11.75 -23.79
N ILE A 152 7.20 -10.63 -24.05
CA ILE A 152 7.10 -9.96 -25.36
C ILE A 152 7.99 -8.72 -25.40
N VAL A 153 7.88 -7.85 -24.40
CA VAL A 153 8.57 -6.55 -24.36
C VAL A 153 9.75 -6.49 -23.41
N GLY A 154 9.97 -7.55 -22.63
CA GLY A 154 11.03 -7.62 -21.63
C GLY A 154 12.34 -8.19 -22.16
N THR A 155 13.36 -8.16 -21.32
CA THR A 155 14.67 -8.76 -21.56
C THR A 155 14.83 -9.99 -20.68
N HIS A 156 15.37 -11.08 -21.23
CA HIS A 156 15.71 -12.27 -20.45
C HIS A 156 16.82 -11.96 -19.44
N ASP A 157 16.65 -12.47 -18.23
CA ASP A 157 17.52 -12.27 -17.07
C ASP A 157 17.92 -13.65 -16.55
N GLU A 158 19.19 -14.01 -16.75
CA GLU A 158 19.72 -15.35 -16.47
C GLU A 158 19.63 -15.72 -14.99
N ASP A 159 19.77 -14.73 -14.09
CA ASP A 159 19.77 -14.94 -12.63
C ASP A 159 18.45 -15.55 -12.11
N CYS A 160 17.32 -15.22 -12.74
CA CYS A 160 15.99 -15.69 -12.37
C CYS A 160 15.38 -16.63 -13.41
N ASP A 161 16.09 -16.90 -14.51
CA ASP A 161 15.59 -17.50 -15.74
C ASP A 161 14.20 -16.95 -16.13
N CYS A 162 14.12 -15.62 -16.29
CA CYS A 162 12.85 -14.94 -16.47
C CYS A 162 12.97 -13.70 -17.36
N PHE A 163 11.86 -13.23 -17.92
CA PHE A 163 11.84 -11.96 -18.64
C PHE A 163 11.44 -10.82 -17.71
N ARG A 164 12.09 -9.66 -17.89
CA ARG A 164 11.86 -8.47 -17.08
C ARG A 164 11.56 -7.27 -17.96
N SER A 165 10.51 -6.52 -17.62
CA SER A 165 10.18 -5.28 -18.35
C SER A 165 11.27 -4.22 -18.18
N ILE A 166 11.18 -3.16 -18.97
CA ILE A 166 11.99 -1.96 -18.76
C ILE A 166 11.68 -1.35 -17.38
N ASP A 167 12.74 -0.83 -16.75
CA ASP A 167 12.69 -0.10 -15.50
C ASP A 167 12.00 1.27 -15.66
N TRP A 168 10.89 1.49 -14.97
CA TRP A 168 10.16 2.76 -14.95
C TRP A 168 10.15 3.37 -13.54
N GLY A 169 10.36 4.68 -13.43
CA GLY A 169 10.39 5.36 -12.14
C GLY A 169 11.29 6.58 -12.13
N TRP A 170 11.88 6.89 -10.99
CA TRP A 170 12.55 8.17 -10.76
C TRP A 170 14.06 8.02 -10.55
N SER A 171 14.81 9.05 -10.91
CA SER A 171 16.27 9.10 -10.72
C SER A 171 16.68 9.81 -9.42
N ASN A 172 15.76 10.57 -8.81
CA ASN A 172 16.02 11.48 -7.70
C ASN A 172 14.98 11.35 -6.56
N VAL A 173 14.83 10.14 -6.01
CA VAL A 173 13.79 9.85 -5.00
C VAL A 173 14.13 10.42 -3.63
N ILE A 174 15.39 10.29 -3.21
CA ILE A 174 15.88 10.84 -1.96
C ILE A 174 17.36 11.17 -2.09
N SER A 175 17.79 12.29 -1.52
CA SER A 175 19.21 12.65 -1.52
C SER A 175 19.99 11.84 -0.48
N HIS A 176 21.27 11.61 -0.73
CA HIS A 176 22.16 10.97 0.24
C HIS A 176 22.27 11.76 1.54
N GLN A 177 22.11 13.08 1.48
CA GLN A 177 22.07 13.92 2.67
C GLN A 177 20.81 13.66 3.49
N MET A 178 19.64 13.51 2.84
CA MET A 178 18.38 13.23 3.52
C MET A 178 18.39 11.85 4.17
N LEU A 179 18.98 10.83 3.51
CA LEU A 179 19.18 9.51 4.12
C LEU A 179 19.87 9.56 5.48
N LYS A 180 20.83 10.49 5.65
CA LYS A 180 21.61 10.63 6.90
C LYS A 180 20.96 11.56 7.94
N ARG A 181 19.97 12.37 7.55
CA ARG A 181 19.34 13.37 8.43
C ARG A 181 18.16 12.83 9.23
N LYS A 182 17.50 11.79 8.74
CA LYS A 182 16.34 11.13 9.35
C LYS A 182 16.67 9.66 9.60
N SER A 183 15.73 8.92 10.17
CA SER A 183 15.93 7.51 10.55
C SER A 183 15.73 6.56 9.35
N PHE A 184 16.04 6.98 8.12
CA PHE A 184 15.98 6.12 6.93
C PHE A 184 16.97 4.95 7.00
N LEU A 185 18.11 5.17 7.67
CA LEU A 185 19.15 4.17 7.86
C LEU A 185 19.20 3.76 9.34
N LYS A 186 18.91 2.50 9.63
CA LYS A 186 19.02 1.91 10.97
C LYS A 186 19.81 0.62 10.86
N ASN A 187 20.84 0.44 11.70
CA ASN A 187 21.80 -0.68 11.60
C ASN A 187 22.48 -0.79 10.22
N ASP A 188 22.68 0.33 9.54
CA ASP A 188 23.17 0.40 8.15
C ASP A 188 22.26 -0.31 7.12
N ASP A 189 20.97 -0.49 7.46
CA ASP A 189 19.96 -1.06 6.58
C ASP A 189 19.03 0.03 6.05
N LEU A 190 18.71 -0.07 4.75
CA LEU A 190 17.67 0.71 4.08
C LEU A 190 16.48 -0.21 3.79
N ILE A 191 15.28 0.16 4.23
CA ILE A 191 14.05 -0.63 4.01
C ILE A 191 13.17 0.06 2.97
N LEU A 192 12.80 -0.69 1.95
CA LEU A 192 11.89 -0.26 0.89
C LEU A 192 10.61 -1.10 0.94
N PHE A 193 9.47 -0.44 0.81
CA PHE A 193 8.18 -1.08 0.59
C PHE A 193 7.71 -0.87 -0.83
N VAL A 194 6.93 -1.82 -1.34
CA VAL A 194 6.27 -1.71 -2.62
C VAL A 194 4.87 -2.29 -2.57
N ASP A 195 3.93 -1.57 -3.17
CA ASP A 195 2.55 -1.99 -3.40
C ASP A 195 2.20 -1.84 -4.88
N PHE A 196 1.33 -2.71 -5.38
CA PHE A 196 0.88 -2.70 -6.75
C PHE A 196 -0.59 -3.11 -6.84
N GLU A 197 -1.49 -2.13 -6.81
CA GLU A 197 -2.91 -2.34 -6.57
C GLU A 197 -3.78 -1.90 -7.75
N ASP A 198 -4.84 -2.65 -8.04
CA ASP A 198 -5.83 -2.27 -9.04
C ASP A 198 -6.70 -1.11 -8.52
N ILE A 199 -6.70 0.00 -9.26
CA ILE A 199 -7.51 1.19 -8.97
C ILE A 199 -8.54 1.48 -10.06
N THR A 200 -8.81 0.53 -10.94
CA THR A 200 -9.77 0.66 -12.06
C THR A 200 -11.15 1.11 -11.57
N TYR A 201 -11.55 0.70 -10.37
CA TYR A 201 -12.83 1.09 -9.74
C TYR A 201 -12.97 2.60 -9.52
N LEU A 202 -11.87 3.35 -9.42
CA LEU A 202 -11.91 4.80 -9.21
C LEU A 202 -12.37 5.57 -10.46
N ASN A 203 -12.22 4.99 -11.66
CA ASN A 203 -12.64 5.63 -12.91
C ASN A 203 -14.17 5.91 -12.92
N GLN A 204 -14.96 5.07 -12.25
CA GLN A 204 -16.42 5.25 -12.14
C GLN A 204 -16.84 6.32 -11.14
N THR A 205 -15.89 6.81 -10.33
CA THR A 205 -16.12 7.86 -9.32
C THR A 205 -15.67 9.24 -9.79
N GLU A 206 -15.14 9.35 -11.01
CA GLU A 206 -14.75 10.64 -11.57
C GLU A 206 -15.98 11.54 -11.73
N VAL A 207 -16.03 12.58 -10.90
CA VAL A 207 -16.99 13.68 -11.08
C VAL A 207 -16.51 14.51 -12.26
N PRO A 208 -17.35 14.78 -13.28
CA PRO A 208 -16.99 15.68 -14.36
C PRO A 208 -16.60 17.04 -13.78
N THR A 209 -15.30 17.36 -13.81
CA THR A 209 -14.84 18.69 -13.46
C THR A 209 -15.08 19.58 -14.68
N GLN A 210 -16.02 20.51 -14.56
CA GLN A 210 -16.17 21.57 -15.55
C GLN A 210 -14.85 22.35 -15.53
N GLY A 211 -14.11 22.28 -16.64
CA GLY A 211 -12.75 22.80 -16.78
C GLY A 211 -12.63 24.33 -16.71
N THR A 212 -13.17 24.95 -15.67
CA THR A 212 -12.84 26.32 -15.30
C THR A 212 -11.66 26.26 -14.35
N ARG A 213 -10.46 26.18 -14.93
CA ARG A 213 -9.22 26.41 -14.22
C ARG A 213 -9.20 27.88 -13.79
N LEU A 214 -9.81 28.19 -12.64
CA LEU A 214 -9.58 29.47 -11.97
C LEU A 214 -8.13 29.44 -11.52
N THR A 215 -7.26 30.11 -12.26
CA THR A 215 -5.90 30.43 -11.85
C THR A 215 -6.00 31.21 -10.54
N PRO A 216 -5.55 30.67 -9.39
CA PRO A 216 -5.55 31.46 -8.17
C PRO A 216 -4.55 32.59 -8.35
N GLN A 217 -5.03 33.84 -8.40
CA GLN A 217 -4.15 34.98 -8.29
C GLN A 217 -3.55 35.01 -6.89
N GLY A 218 -2.25 34.72 -6.82
CA GLY A 218 -1.28 35.20 -5.82
C GLY A 218 -1.71 35.24 -4.35
N LEU A 219 -1.43 34.16 -3.61
CA LEU A 219 -0.95 34.31 -2.23
C LEU A 219 0.58 34.36 -2.27
N VAL A 220 1.10 35.57 -2.45
CA VAL A 220 2.52 35.86 -2.28
C VAL A 220 2.80 35.88 -0.78
N LEU A 221 3.44 34.83 -0.27
CA LEU A 221 4.19 34.92 0.99
C LEU A 221 5.45 35.72 0.68
N GLN A 222 5.55 36.91 1.29
CA GLN A 222 6.75 37.75 1.24
C GLN A 222 7.88 37.07 2.02
N ASP A 223 8.85 36.51 1.31
CA ASP A 223 10.20 36.37 1.82
C ASP A 223 11.04 37.53 1.28
N GLN A 224 11.51 38.37 2.20
CA GLN A 224 12.49 39.42 1.96
C GLN A 224 13.87 38.78 1.80
N GLU A 225 14.50 38.91 0.64
CA GLU A 225 15.96 38.97 0.55
C GLU A 225 16.41 39.78 -0.68
N GLN A 226 17.49 40.53 -0.49
CA GLN A 226 17.90 41.72 -1.24
C GLN A 226 18.71 41.43 -2.50
N GLN A 227 18.48 42.31 -3.49
CA GLN A 227 19.40 42.90 -4.48
C GLN A 227 20.21 42.01 -5.44
N ALA A 228 19.91 42.15 -6.74
CA ALA A 228 20.86 42.68 -7.72
C ALA A 228 20.14 43.25 -8.95
N SER A 229 20.58 44.43 -9.37
CA SER A 229 20.12 45.22 -10.52
C SER A 229 20.72 44.68 -11.82
N GLU A 230 19.93 44.63 -12.90
CA GLU A 230 20.41 44.98 -14.24
C GLU A 230 19.23 45.32 -15.18
N GLU A 231 19.30 46.52 -15.75
CA GLU A 231 18.40 47.09 -16.74
C GLU A 231 18.52 46.38 -18.10
N TYR A 232 17.39 46.03 -18.73
CA TYR A 232 17.32 46.05 -20.19
C TYR A 232 15.90 46.39 -20.69
N SER A 233 15.89 47.37 -21.57
CA SER A 233 14.76 48.01 -22.25
C SER A 233 14.21 47.13 -23.38
N GLY A 234 12.89 47.16 -23.62
CA GLY A 234 12.31 46.55 -24.82
C GLY A 234 10.79 46.52 -24.87
N LYS A 235 10.19 47.48 -25.58
CA LYS A 235 8.77 47.51 -26.00
C LYS A 235 8.38 46.22 -26.74
N VAL A 236 7.17 45.70 -26.49
CA VAL A 236 6.54 44.68 -27.35
C VAL A 236 5.21 45.20 -27.90
N LEU A 237 5.15 45.14 -29.22
CA LEU A 237 4.07 45.50 -30.13
C LEU A 237 2.94 44.44 -30.06
N LEU A 238 1.70 44.92 -30.14
CA LEU A 238 0.48 44.12 -30.27
C LEU A 238 0.35 43.63 -31.73
N GLU A 239 0.17 42.32 -31.95
CA GLU A 239 -0.23 41.80 -33.26
C GLU A 239 -1.48 40.91 -33.13
N ASN A 240 -2.52 41.30 -33.86
CA ASN A 240 -3.75 40.55 -34.08
C ASN A 240 -3.69 39.88 -35.46
N ALA A 241 -4.23 38.66 -35.59
CA ALA A 241 -4.62 38.07 -36.86
C ALA A 241 -5.75 37.02 -36.68
N PRO A 242 -6.63 36.81 -37.69
CA PRO A 242 -8.09 36.70 -37.53
C PRO A 242 -8.69 35.34 -38.00
N PRO A 243 -10.04 35.15 -37.97
CA PRO A 243 -10.70 33.85 -38.12
C PRO A 243 -11.11 33.53 -39.57
N GLY A 244 -11.29 32.25 -39.88
CA GLY A 244 -11.80 31.78 -41.18
C GLY A 244 -12.49 30.42 -41.09
N SER A 245 -13.80 30.43 -41.34
CA SER A 245 -14.76 29.33 -41.35
C SER A 245 -14.84 28.63 -42.72
N LEU A 246 -15.26 27.37 -42.74
CA LEU A 246 -16.09 26.79 -43.82
C LEU A 246 -16.82 25.54 -43.32
N GLU A 247 -18.16 25.64 -43.28
CA GLU A 247 -19.10 24.57 -42.95
C GLU A 247 -19.29 23.59 -44.12
N GLN A 248 -19.55 22.31 -43.82
CA GLN A 248 -20.41 21.49 -44.70
C GLN A 248 -21.22 20.43 -43.92
N ARG A 249 -22.50 20.76 -43.75
CA ARG A 249 -23.75 19.96 -43.63
C ARG A 249 -23.75 18.47 -43.21
N GLN A 250 -24.58 18.20 -42.20
CA GLN A 250 -25.03 16.90 -41.65
C GLN A 250 -25.76 15.98 -42.67
N PRO A 251 -26.02 14.70 -42.31
CA PRO A 251 -27.34 14.40 -41.73
C PRO A 251 -27.29 13.51 -40.47
N GLY A 252 -28.18 13.81 -39.52
CA GLY A 252 -28.32 13.04 -38.28
C GLY A 252 -28.91 11.63 -38.48
N ARG A 253 -28.49 10.70 -37.62
CA ARG A 253 -29.20 9.43 -37.40
C ARG A 253 -28.97 8.89 -35.98
N GLN A 254 -30.08 8.94 -35.22
CA GLN A 254 -30.53 8.07 -34.13
C GLN A 254 -29.62 7.80 -32.92
N LYS A 255 -29.97 8.45 -31.79
CA LYS A 255 -29.87 7.85 -30.46
C LYS A 255 -30.62 6.51 -30.48
N ARG A 256 -29.91 5.39 -30.35
CA ARG A 256 -30.52 4.12 -29.95
C ARG A 256 -30.43 4.07 -28.42
N SER A 257 -31.58 4.30 -27.81
CA SER A 257 -31.87 3.87 -26.44
C SER A 257 -31.58 2.37 -26.37
N VAL A 258 -30.71 1.95 -25.44
CA VAL A 258 -30.72 0.57 -24.99
C VAL A 258 -31.72 0.51 -23.84
N GLU A 259 -32.69 -0.35 -24.10
CA GLU A 259 -33.84 -0.72 -23.32
C GLU A 259 -33.45 -1.22 -21.93
N ASN A 260 -34.36 -1.03 -20.97
CA ASN A 260 -34.30 -1.66 -19.66
C ASN A 260 -34.19 -3.17 -19.81
N THR A 261 -33.04 -3.75 -19.48
CA THR A 261 -32.97 -5.17 -19.14
C THR A 261 -33.24 -5.29 -17.65
N GLY A 262 -34.45 -5.76 -17.31
CA GLY A 262 -34.73 -6.30 -15.98
C GLY A 262 -33.80 -7.49 -15.65
N PRO A 263 -33.88 -8.02 -14.42
CA PRO A 263 -32.92 -9.01 -13.95
C PRO A 263 -33.05 -10.29 -14.77
N LEU A 264 -32.02 -10.58 -15.55
CA LEU A 264 -31.86 -11.84 -16.25
C LEU A 264 -31.35 -12.85 -15.21
N GLU A 265 -32.28 -13.54 -14.54
CA GLU A 265 -31.98 -14.78 -13.84
C GLU A 265 -31.63 -15.84 -14.89
N ASP A 266 -30.33 -15.98 -15.17
CA ASP A 266 -29.81 -17.13 -15.90
C ASP A 266 -28.86 -17.93 -15.00
N HIS A 267 -29.34 -19.09 -14.58
CA HIS A 267 -28.69 -20.01 -13.66
C HIS A 267 -27.60 -20.82 -14.36
N ASN A 268 -26.51 -20.20 -14.84
CA ASN A 268 -25.29 -20.95 -15.14
C ASN A 268 -24.01 -20.09 -15.25
N TRP A 269 -23.73 -19.27 -14.24
CA TRP A 269 -22.40 -18.66 -14.10
C TRP A 269 -21.45 -19.62 -13.36
N PRO A 270 -20.19 -19.75 -13.80
CA PRO A 270 -19.20 -20.55 -13.09
C PRO A 270 -18.98 -20.06 -11.65
N GLN A 271 -18.72 -20.98 -10.71
CA GLN A 271 -18.72 -20.73 -9.26
C GLN A 271 -17.74 -19.64 -8.77
N TYR A 272 -16.78 -19.21 -9.60
CA TYR A 272 -15.78 -18.20 -9.27
C TYR A 272 -16.25 -16.73 -9.41
N PHE A 273 -17.49 -16.49 -9.89
CA PHE A 273 -18.07 -15.14 -10.01
C PHE A 273 -19.19 -14.81 -9.01
N ARG A 274 -19.56 -15.72 -8.10
CA ARG A 274 -20.52 -15.37 -7.03
C ARG A 274 -19.81 -14.67 -5.90
N ASP A 275 -20.45 -13.63 -5.35
CA ASP A 275 -20.00 -13.01 -4.11
C ASP A 275 -19.99 -14.08 -3.00
N PRO A 276 -18.82 -14.42 -2.41
CA PRO A 276 -18.73 -15.36 -1.30
C PRO A 276 -19.57 -14.93 -0.08
N CYS A 277 -19.97 -13.67 -0.02
CA CYS A 277 -20.81 -13.10 1.02
C CYS A 277 -22.33 -13.14 0.72
N ASP A 278 -22.77 -13.72 -0.40
CA ASP A 278 -24.19 -13.86 -0.74
C ASP A 278 -24.60 -15.33 -1.02
N PRO A 279 -25.34 -15.99 -0.10
CA PRO A 279 -25.85 -15.47 1.18
C PRO A 279 -24.76 -15.38 2.26
N ASN A 280 -24.91 -14.44 3.19
CA ASN A 280 -23.92 -14.17 4.24
C ASN A 280 -23.56 -15.46 5.03
N PRO A 281 -22.31 -15.95 4.93
CA PRO A 281 -21.90 -17.17 5.61
C PRO A 281 -21.62 -16.97 7.11
N CYS A 282 -21.57 -15.75 7.63
CA CYS A 282 -21.24 -15.47 9.01
C CYS A 282 -22.43 -15.74 9.95
N GLN A 283 -22.17 -16.38 11.09
CA GLN A 283 -23.16 -16.65 12.12
C GLN A 283 -23.23 -15.48 13.12
N ASN A 284 -24.28 -15.47 13.96
CA ASN A 284 -24.44 -14.51 15.06
C ASN A 284 -24.29 -13.04 14.63
N GLU A 285 -24.97 -12.68 13.53
CA GLU A 285 -24.97 -11.32 12.96
C GLU A 285 -23.57 -10.83 12.55
N GLY A 286 -22.63 -11.75 12.31
CA GLY A 286 -21.31 -11.43 11.78
C GLY A 286 -21.40 -10.76 10.40
N ILE A 287 -20.54 -9.77 10.18
CA ILE A 287 -20.49 -9.03 8.91
C ILE A 287 -19.50 -9.75 8.00
N CYS A 288 -19.97 -10.24 6.85
CA CYS A 288 -19.09 -10.82 5.83
C CYS A 288 -18.38 -9.73 5.05
N VAL A 289 -17.08 -9.92 4.85
CA VAL A 289 -16.25 -9.11 3.97
C VAL A 289 -15.54 -10.04 2.98
N ASN A 290 -15.68 -9.75 1.69
CA ASN A 290 -14.98 -10.47 0.64
C ASN A 290 -13.52 -9.97 0.59
N VAL A 291 -12.58 -10.83 0.99
CA VAL A 291 -11.15 -10.54 0.98
C VAL A 291 -10.51 -11.44 -0.07
N LYS A 292 -10.12 -10.85 -1.21
CA LYS A 292 -9.45 -11.57 -2.32
C LYS A 292 -10.22 -12.80 -2.81
N GLY A 293 -11.54 -12.70 -2.94
CA GLY A 293 -12.40 -13.79 -3.44
C GLY A 293 -12.79 -14.83 -2.38
N MET A 294 -12.47 -14.60 -1.10
CA MET A 294 -12.85 -15.46 0.02
C MET A 294 -13.69 -14.70 1.03
N ALA A 295 -14.73 -15.34 1.57
CA ALA A 295 -15.54 -14.80 2.66
C ALA A 295 -14.74 -14.78 3.96
N SER A 296 -14.63 -13.61 4.60
CA SER A 296 -14.06 -13.45 5.93
C SER A 296 -15.08 -12.78 6.85
N CYS A 297 -15.25 -13.29 8.07
CA CYS A 297 -16.28 -12.83 9.00
C CYS A 297 -15.73 -11.88 10.06
N ARG A 298 -16.33 -10.70 10.16
CA ARG A 298 -16.12 -9.78 11.28
C ARG A 298 -17.19 -10.01 12.34
N CYS A 299 -16.77 -10.53 13.49
CA CYS A 299 -17.68 -10.93 14.55
C CYS A 299 -18.11 -9.76 15.43
N VAL A 300 -19.39 -9.74 15.80
CA VAL A 300 -19.96 -8.74 16.70
C VAL A 300 -19.34 -8.88 18.09
N SER A 301 -18.96 -7.74 18.68
CA SER A 301 -18.45 -7.65 20.06
C SER A 301 -19.25 -6.62 20.85
N SER A 302 -19.79 -7.04 21.99
CA SER A 302 -20.48 -6.20 22.97
C SER A 302 -19.66 -6.06 24.26
N HIS A 303 -20.11 -5.21 25.18
CA HIS A 303 -19.40 -4.97 26.45
C HIS A 303 -19.34 -6.19 27.39
N ALA A 304 -20.26 -7.15 27.25
CA ALA A 304 -20.33 -8.34 28.09
C ALA A 304 -19.83 -9.63 27.39
N PHE A 305 -19.99 -9.71 26.06
CA PHE A 305 -19.66 -10.90 25.28
C PHE A 305 -19.17 -10.52 23.88
N PHE A 306 -18.43 -11.42 23.25
CA PHE A 306 -17.95 -11.29 21.89
C PHE A 306 -17.96 -12.66 21.21
N TYR A 307 -18.19 -12.67 19.90
CA TYR A 307 -18.14 -13.91 19.12
C TYR A 307 -16.74 -14.09 18.49
N THR A 308 -16.29 -15.33 18.40
CA THR A 308 -15.00 -15.74 17.82
C THR A 308 -15.17 -16.97 16.91
N GLY A 309 -14.13 -17.27 16.14
CA GLY A 309 -14.12 -18.34 15.13
C GLY A 309 -14.30 -17.81 13.71
N GLU A 310 -13.94 -18.62 12.72
CA GLU A 310 -13.92 -18.25 11.29
C GLU A 310 -15.28 -17.78 10.76
N ARG A 311 -16.38 -18.26 11.36
CA ARG A 311 -17.75 -17.86 11.01
C ARG A 311 -18.50 -17.27 12.21
N CYS A 312 -17.79 -16.80 13.23
CA CYS A 312 -18.36 -16.23 14.45
C CYS A 312 -19.24 -17.20 15.26
N GLN A 313 -18.95 -18.49 15.20
CA GLN A 313 -19.76 -19.55 15.80
C GLN A 313 -19.62 -19.67 17.33
N ALA A 314 -18.52 -19.18 17.92
CA ALA A 314 -18.22 -19.38 19.33
C ALA A 314 -18.46 -18.10 20.13
N MET A 315 -19.33 -18.15 21.13
CA MET A 315 -19.55 -17.03 22.06
C MET A 315 -18.52 -17.08 23.19
N GLN A 316 -17.91 -15.93 23.51
CA GLN A 316 -17.03 -15.76 24.66
C GLN A 316 -17.50 -14.59 25.52
N VAL A 317 -17.39 -14.75 26.84
CA VAL A 317 -17.77 -13.74 27.83
C VAL A 317 -16.52 -13.02 28.31
N HIS A 318 -16.59 -11.70 28.46
CA HIS A 318 -15.43 -10.89 28.86
C HIS A 318 -14.94 -11.31 30.26
N GLY A 319 -13.62 -11.55 30.39
CA GLY A 319 -13.04 -12.05 31.65
C GLY A 319 -13.24 -11.15 32.87
N SER A 320 -13.51 -9.85 32.66
CA SER A 320 -13.87 -8.93 33.75
C SER A 320 -15.23 -9.26 34.37
N VAL A 321 -16.20 -9.76 33.60
CA VAL A 321 -17.52 -10.16 34.11
C VAL A 321 -17.40 -11.45 34.91
N LEU A 322 -16.61 -12.41 34.40
CA LEU A 322 -16.29 -13.64 35.12
C LEU A 322 -15.54 -13.35 36.44
N GLY A 323 -14.58 -12.41 36.40
CA GLY A 323 -13.85 -11.95 37.59
C GLY A 323 -14.75 -11.24 38.61
N LEU A 324 -15.72 -10.44 38.17
CA LEU A 324 -16.67 -9.78 39.06
C LEU A 324 -17.61 -10.78 39.75
N LEU A 325 -18.06 -11.81 39.04
CA LEU A 325 -18.93 -12.87 39.57
C LEU A 325 -18.19 -13.74 40.60
N ILE A 326 -16.94 -14.12 40.32
CA ILE A 326 -16.12 -14.94 41.23
C ILE A 326 -15.64 -14.11 42.44
N GLY A 327 -15.20 -12.88 42.22
CA GLY A 327 -14.77 -11.97 43.29
C GLY A 327 -15.91 -11.56 44.21
N GLY A 328 -17.10 -11.28 43.65
CA GLY A 328 -18.29 -10.93 44.42
C GLY A 328 -18.79 -12.07 45.31
N THR A 329 -18.82 -13.30 44.79
CA THR A 329 -19.25 -14.46 45.57
C THR A 329 -18.27 -14.80 46.71
N ALA A 330 -16.96 -14.78 46.44
CA ALA A 330 -15.96 -15.01 47.48
C ALA A 330 -15.98 -13.92 48.59
N GLY A 331 -16.19 -12.66 48.21
CA GLY A 331 -16.28 -11.54 49.16
C GLY A 331 -17.48 -11.65 50.10
N VAL A 332 -18.65 -12.05 49.59
CA VAL A 332 -19.86 -12.25 50.41
C VAL A 332 -19.69 -13.43 51.37
N ILE A 333 -19.08 -14.53 50.94
CA ILE A 333 -18.81 -15.69 51.80
C ILE A 333 -17.85 -15.29 52.94
N PHE A 334 -16.79 -14.54 52.63
CA PHE A 334 -15.85 -14.09 53.65
C PHE A 334 -16.51 -13.13 54.67
N LEU A 335 -17.31 -12.18 54.19
CA LEU A 335 -18.05 -11.24 55.05
C LEU A 335 -19.09 -11.93 55.92
N THR A 336 -19.81 -12.93 55.40
CA THR A 336 -20.77 -13.69 56.20
C THR A 336 -20.08 -14.53 57.28
N PHE A 337 -18.93 -15.13 56.98
CA PHE A 337 -18.11 -15.85 57.97
C PHE A 337 -17.56 -14.93 59.06
N THR A 338 -17.08 -13.72 58.72
CA THR A 338 -16.56 -12.78 59.73
C THR A 338 -17.68 -12.25 60.62
N ILE A 339 -18.84 -11.90 60.06
CA ILE A 339 -20.00 -11.43 60.83
C ILE A 339 -20.52 -12.52 61.77
N THR A 340 -20.68 -13.76 61.29
CA THR A 340 -21.12 -14.89 62.13
C THR A 340 -20.11 -15.22 63.24
N SER A 341 -18.81 -15.15 62.95
CA SER A 341 -17.76 -15.33 63.95
C SER A 341 -17.81 -14.25 65.04
N MET A 342 -17.94 -12.97 64.66
CA MET A 342 -18.06 -11.86 65.63
C MET A 342 -19.32 -11.97 66.49
N LEU A 343 -20.47 -12.34 65.90
CA LEU A 343 -21.71 -12.57 66.65
C LEU A 343 -21.58 -13.74 67.63
N SER A 344 -20.86 -14.80 67.25
CA SER A 344 -20.62 -15.96 68.13
C SER A 344 -19.66 -15.66 69.29
N GLN A 345 -18.65 -14.79 69.08
CA GLN A 345 -17.77 -14.31 70.15
C GLN A 345 -18.51 -13.41 71.13
N LYS A 346 -19.38 -12.53 70.63
CA LYS A 346 -20.17 -11.61 71.45
C LYS A 346 -21.24 -12.31 72.30
N ALA A 347 -21.67 -13.51 71.91
CA ALA A 347 -22.59 -14.35 72.68
C ALA A 347 -21.89 -15.23 73.74
N ARG A 348 -20.56 -15.27 73.76
CA ARG A 348 -19.73 -16.02 74.73
C ARG A 348 -19.14 -15.16 75.85
N GLN A 349 -19.30 -13.83 75.78
CA GLN A 349 -19.07 -12.88 76.87
C GLN A 349 -20.42 -12.53 77.50
#